data_AF-A0A4W5LWN5-F1
#
_entry.id   AF-A0A4W5LWN5-F1
#
_cell.length_a   1.000
_cell.length_b   1.000
_cell.length_c   1.000
_cell.angle_alpha   90.00
_cell.angle_beta   90.00
_cell.angle_gamma   90.00
#
_symmetry.space_group_name_H-M   'P 1'
#
loop_
_entity.id
_entity.type
_entity.pdbx_description
1 polymer ?
#
loop_
_entity_poly.entity_id
_entity_poly.type
_entity_poly.pdbx_seq_one_letter_code
_entity_poly.pdbx_strand_id
1 'polypeptide(L)'
;MSLSGYGLHCHRAVITICKLIGVEDMYSKVEGSVNLLNITRALFTGLANQSLAEKKQLHVVEFQPERGPLPLIVATPKKGVRPDPEPDEEIPNTQLTWDAVRAAQGMKRSFWAGIKRTIW
;
A
#
# COMPACT_ATOMS: atom_id res chain seq x y z
N MET A 1 2.44 4.47 -3.19
CA MET A 1 1.19 5.24 -3.26
C MET A 1 0.92 5.46 -4.73
N SER A 2 0.05 4.65 -5.33
CA SER A 2 -0.32 4.86 -6.73
C SER A 2 -1.23 6.08 -6.80
N LEU A 3 -0.78 7.10 -7.51
CA LEU A 3 -1.64 8.22 -7.91
C LEU A 3 -2.75 7.69 -8.83
N SER A 4 -3.86 8.42 -8.91
CA SER A 4 -4.93 8.09 -9.86
C SER A 4 -4.35 7.99 -11.29
N GLY A 5 -4.68 6.89 -11.98
CA GLY A 5 -4.21 6.64 -13.35
C GLY A 5 -2.86 5.90 -13.44
N TYR A 6 -2.38 5.32 -12.35
CA TYR A 6 -1.24 4.40 -12.36
C TYR A 6 -1.60 3.03 -12.96
N GLY A 7 -2.86 2.60 -12.81
CA GLY A 7 -3.40 1.33 -13.28
C GLY A 7 -2.96 0.13 -12.44
N LEU A 8 -3.37 -1.05 -12.91
CA LEU A 8 -3.08 -2.32 -12.25
C LEU A 8 -1.76 -2.96 -12.72
N HIS A 9 -0.74 -2.88 -11.87
CA HIS A 9 0.57 -3.50 -12.06
C HIS A 9 0.79 -4.68 -11.10
N CYS A 10 0.07 -5.77 -11.37
CA CYS A 10 -0.02 -6.94 -10.49
C CYS A 10 0.10 -8.25 -11.26
N HIS A 11 0.12 -9.38 -10.54
CA HIS A 11 -0.09 -10.70 -11.15
C HIS A 11 -1.45 -10.77 -11.86
N ARG A 12 -1.55 -11.46 -13.00
CA ARG A 12 -2.77 -11.50 -13.84
C ARG A 12 -4.06 -11.85 -13.08
N ALA A 13 -3.99 -12.80 -12.14
CA ALA A 13 -5.15 -13.19 -11.34
C ALA A 13 -5.60 -12.07 -10.38
N VAL A 14 -4.65 -11.31 -9.85
CA VAL A 14 -4.91 -10.17 -8.98
C VAL A 14 -5.55 -9.04 -9.79
N ILE A 15 -5.08 -8.78 -11.02
CA ILE A 15 -5.70 -7.81 -11.93
C ILE A 15 -7.18 -8.13 -12.12
N THR A 16 -7.52 -9.39 -12.43
CA THR A 16 -8.92 -9.80 -12.61
C THR A 16 -9.76 -9.57 -11.35
N ILE A 17 -9.21 -9.91 -10.18
CA ILE A 17 -9.92 -9.71 -8.90
C ILE A 17 -10.11 -8.21 -8.61
N CYS A 18 -9.09 -7.38 -8.81
CA CYS A 18 -9.18 -5.93 -8.63
C CYS A 18 -10.26 -5.30 -9.51
N LYS A 19 -10.38 -5.72 -10.77
CA LYS A 19 -11.46 -5.28 -11.66
C LYS A 19 -12.85 -5.63 -11.16
N LEU A 20 -13.00 -6.79 -10.51
CA LEU A 20 -14.29 -7.19 -9.92
C LEU A 20 -14.62 -6.42 -8.65
N ILE A 21 -13.61 -6.06 -7.85
CA ILE A 21 -13.78 -5.31 -6.60
C ILE A 21 -13.95 -3.80 -6.87
N GLY A 22 -13.49 -3.31 -8.02
CA GLY A 22 -13.47 -1.88 -8.35
C GLY A 22 -12.19 -1.16 -7.90
N VAL A 23 -11.07 -1.89 -7.77
CA VAL A 23 -9.76 -1.29 -7.54
C VAL A 23 -9.13 -0.95 -8.90
N GLU A 24 -8.87 0.33 -9.13
CA GLU A 24 -8.35 0.86 -10.40
C GLU A 24 -6.82 0.96 -10.41
N ASP A 25 -6.21 1.32 -9.27
CA ASP A 25 -4.79 1.61 -9.16
C ASP A 25 -4.13 0.75 -8.07
N MET A 26 -3.21 -0.14 -8.46
CA MET A 26 -2.47 -0.95 -7.49
C MET A 26 -1.19 -1.54 -8.07
N TYR A 27 -0.13 -1.59 -7.26
CA TYR A 27 1.07 -2.40 -7.51
C TYR A 27 1.12 -3.57 -6.53
N SER A 28 1.34 -4.78 -7.03
CA SER A 28 1.65 -5.93 -6.17
C SER A 28 2.68 -6.85 -6.81
N LYS A 29 3.56 -7.39 -5.97
CA LYS A 29 4.58 -8.37 -6.36
C LYS A 29 4.33 -9.65 -5.58
N VAL A 30 4.17 -10.75 -6.30
CA VAL A 30 4.10 -12.09 -5.69
C VAL A 30 5.52 -12.63 -5.57
N GLU A 31 5.90 -13.06 -4.38
CA GLU A 31 7.19 -13.68 -4.10
C GLU A 31 6.99 -15.10 -3.57
N GLY A 32 7.93 -16.00 -3.88
CA GLY A 32 7.82 -17.41 -3.50
C GLY A 32 6.80 -18.18 -4.35
N SER A 33 5.88 -18.89 -3.70
CA SER A 33 4.92 -19.78 -4.37
C SER A 33 3.85 -19.00 -5.13
N VAL A 34 3.68 -19.33 -6.41
CA VAL A 34 2.70 -18.72 -7.32
C VAL A 34 1.38 -19.52 -7.41
N ASN A 35 1.06 -20.30 -6.38
CA ASN A 35 -0.21 -21.02 -6.32
C ASN A 35 -1.39 -20.03 -6.25
N LEU A 36 -2.30 -20.12 -7.24
CA LEU A 36 -3.45 -19.21 -7.38
C LEU A 36 -4.33 -19.15 -6.13
N LEU A 37 -4.60 -20.28 -5.49
CA LEU A 37 -5.46 -20.35 -4.31
C LEU A 37 -4.81 -19.62 -3.12
N ASN A 38 -3.50 -19.73 -2.97
CA ASN A 38 -2.76 -19.01 -1.93
C ASN A 38 -2.68 -17.51 -2.23
N ILE A 39 -2.45 -17.12 -3.50
CA ILE A 39 -2.47 -15.72 -3.93
C ILE A 39 -3.83 -15.09 -3.61
N THR A 40 -4.93 -15.74 -3.99
CA THR A 40 -6.28 -15.23 -3.77
C THR A 40 -6.60 -15.09 -2.28
N ARG A 41 -6.25 -16.10 -1.46
CA ARG A 41 -6.43 -16.03 0.01
C ARG A 41 -5.62 -14.89 0.61
N ALA A 42 -4.35 -14.78 0.26
CA ALA A 42 -3.48 -13.73 0.77
C ALA A 42 -3.99 -12.32 0.39
N LEU A 43 -4.49 -12.16 -0.84
CA LEU A 43 -5.06 -10.91 -1.32
C LEU A 43 -6.26 -10.47 -0.46
N PHE A 44 -7.25 -11.34 -0.26
CA PHE A 44 -8.44 -10.99 0.52
C PHE A 44 -8.12 -10.77 2.00
N THR A 45 -7.22 -11.57 2.59
CA THR A 45 -6.75 -11.35 3.97
C THR A 45 -6.03 -10.00 4.11
N GLY A 46 -5.25 -9.60 3.11
CA GLY A 46 -4.57 -8.30 3.10
C GLY A 46 -5.54 -7.13 2.99
N LEU A 47 -6.57 -7.24 2.14
CA LEU A 47 -7.55 -6.18 1.94
C LEU A 47 -8.49 -5.96 3.14
N ALA A 48 -8.78 -6.99 3.94
CA ALA A 48 -9.72 -6.90 5.05
C ALA A 48 -9.24 -6.04 6.24
N ASN A 49 -7.94 -5.80 6.40
CA ASN A 49 -7.35 -5.25 7.62
C ASN A 49 -7.00 -3.75 7.54
N GLN A 50 -7.97 -2.88 7.21
CA GLN A 50 -7.69 -1.45 6.93
C GLN A 50 -8.15 -0.45 8.01
N SER A 51 -8.73 -0.89 9.14
CA SER A 51 -9.32 0.01 10.15
C SER A 51 -8.29 0.57 11.17
N LEU A 52 -7.36 1.40 10.70
CA LEU A 52 -6.27 1.96 11.53
C LEU A 52 -6.78 2.95 12.61
N ALA A 53 -7.67 3.87 12.23
CA ALA A 53 -8.18 4.92 13.13
C ALA A 53 -8.82 4.33 14.39
N GLU A 54 -9.69 3.32 14.22
CA GLU A 54 -10.36 2.65 15.33
C GLU A 54 -9.38 1.89 16.23
N LYS A 55 -8.37 1.25 15.65
CA LYS A 55 -7.38 0.46 16.40
C LYS A 55 -6.46 1.34 17.26
N LYS A 56 -6.04 2.49 16.71
CA LYS A 56 -5.12 3.43 17.36
C LYS A 56 -5.82 4.48 18.21
N GLN A 57 -7.13 4.69 17.99
CA GLN A 57 -7.94 5.77 18.57
C GLN A 57 -7.36 7.16 18.31
N LEU A 58 -6.85 7.37 17.09
CA LEU A 58 -6.26 8.63 16.62
C LEU A 58 -6.81 8.99 15.24
N HIS A 59 -6.77 10.27 14.89
CA HIS A 59 -7.09 10.72 13.53
C HIS A 59 -6.04 10.19 12.55
N VAL A 60 -6.49 9.72 11.39
CA VAL A 60 -5.60 9.40 10.27
C VAL A 60 -5.56 10.62 9.37
N VAL A 61 -4.35 11.15 9.18
CA VAL A 61 -4.09 12.34 8.38
C VAL A 61 -3.27 11.95 7.16
N GLU A 62 -3.73 12.38 5.98
CA GLU A 62 -3.01 12.25 4.71
C GLU A 62 -2.30 13.57 4.36
N PHE A 63 -1.04 13.46 3.95
CA PHE A 63 -0.28 14.55 3.36
C PHE A 63 -0.04 14.25 1.88
N GLN A 64 -0.57 15.13 1.02
CA GLN A 64 -0.44 14.98 -0.43
C GLN A 64 0.64 15.94 -0.96
N PRO A 65 1.65 15.45 -1.71
CA PRO A 65 2.72 16.31 -2.23
C PRO A 65 2.21 17.50 -3.05
N GLU A 66 1.14 17.29 -3.83
CA GLU A 66 0.51 18.32 -4.67
C GLU A 66 -0.11 19.47 -3.86
N ARG A 67 -0.50 19.20 -2.60
CA ARG A 67 -1.11 20.19 -1.70
C ARG A 67 -0.12 20.78 -0.69
N GLY A 68 1.15 20.41 -0.79
CA GLY A 68 2.19 20.86 0.12
C GLY A 68 1.92 20.42 1.58
N PRO A 69 2.05 21.30 2.58
CA PRO A 69 1.95 20.94 3.99
C PRO A 69 0.52 20.83 4.52
N LEU A 70 -0.51 20.96 3.68
CA LEU A 70 -1.91 20.96 4.11
C LEU A 70 -2.36 19.56 4.59
N PRO A 71 -2.70 19.39 5.89
CA PRO A 71 -3.16 18.10 6.41
C PRO A 71 -4.62 17.84 6.01
N LEU A 72 -4.91 16.60 5.60
CA LEU A 72 -6.25 16.16 5.25
C LEU A 72 -6.68 15.01 6.16
N ILE A 73 -7.73 15.19 6.95
CA ILE A 73 -8.25 14.14 7.84
C ILE A 73 -9.05 13.15 6.99
N VAL A 74 -8.56 11.91 6.86
CA VAL A 74 -9.18 10.86 6.05
C VAL A 74 -10.00 9.88 6.88
N ALA A 75 -9.72 9.75 8.18
CA ALA A 75 -10.52 8.94 9.09
C ALA A 75 -10.48 9.49 10.52
N THR A 76 -11.62 9.37 11.20
CA THR A 76 -11.79 9.71 12.62
C THR A 76 -12.40 8.50 13.33
N PRO A 77 -11.85 8.07 14.50
CA PRO A 77 -12.39 6.95 15.25
C PRO A 77 -13.77 7.27 15.82
N LYS A 78 -14.71 6.32 15.72
CA LYS A 78 -16.08 6.48 16.22
C LYS A 78 -16.16 6.47 17.74
N LYS A 79 -15.27 5.72 18.40
CA LYS A 79 -15.23 5.57 19.87
C LYS A 79 -14.54 6.73 20.59
N GLY A 80 -14.24 7.82 19.89
CA GLY A 80 -13.50 8.95 20.41
C GLY A 80 -12.00 8.83 20.19
N VAL A 81 -11.32 9.97 20.32
CA VAL A 81 -9.88 10.13 20.12
C VAL A 81 -9.21 10.15 21.48
N ARG A 82 -8.13 9.38 21.62
CA ARG A 82 -7.31 9.42 22.84
C ARG A 82 -6.57 10.77 22.93
N PRO A 83 -6.40 11.36 24.12
CA PRO A 83 -5.71 12.64 24.27
C PRO A 83 -4.19 12.52 24.09
N ASP A 84 -3.62 11.35 24.42
CA ASP A 84 -2.18 11.14 24.43
C ASP A 84 -1.64 10.81 23.02
N PRO A 85 -0.56 11.45 22.56
CA PRO A 85 0.07 11.13 21.29
C PRO A 85 0.74 9.75 21.30
N GLU A 86 1.18 9.26 20.14
CA GLU A 86 2.14 8.15 20.09
C GLU A 86 3.54 8.68 20.44
N PRO A 87 4.39 7.90 21.14
CA PRO A 87 5.76 8.31 21.40
C PRO A 87 6.55 8.39 20.09
N ASP A 88 7.37 9.43 19.94
CA ASP A 88 8.28 9.58 18.80
C ASP A 88 9.50 8.68 18.98
N GLU A 89 9.68 7.72 18.07
CA GLU A 89 10.91 6.92 17.97
C GLU A 89 11.87 7.58 16.97
N GLU A 90 13.04 8.01 17.41
CA GLU A 90 14.06 8.61 16.52
C GLU A 90 14.53 7.62 15.44
N ILE A 91 14.68 6.34 15.80
CA ILE A 91 15.11 5.28 14.90
C ILE A 91 14.11 4.12 15.02
N PRO A 92 13.20 3.96 14.05
CA PRO A 92 12.19 2.91 14.11
C PRO A 92 12.84 1.54 13.87
N ASN A 93 12.52 0.57 14.73
CA ASN A 93 12.99 -0.82 14.57
C ASN A 93 12.09 -1.61 13.59
N THR A 94 11.86 -1.05 12.40
CA THR A 94 11.00 -1.66 11.37
C THR A 94 11.81 -2.60 10.49
N GLN A 95 11.33 -3.83 10.30
CA GLN A 95 11.96 -4.77 9.36
C GLN A 95 11.88 -4.25 7.93
N LEU A 96 13.04 -4.00 7.32
CA LEU A 96 13.15 -3.54 5.94
C LEU A 96 13.30 -4.73 4.98
N THR A 97 12.63 -4.66 3.84
CA THR A 97 12.89 -5.58 2.73
C THR A 97 14.02 -5.04 1.85
N TRP A 98 15.04 -5.86 1.63
CA TRP A 98 16.23 -5.45 0.86
C TRP A 98 15.89 -5.02 -0.58
N ASP A 99 14.86 -5.63 -1.17
CA ASP A 99 14.35 -5.27 -2.49
C ASP A 99 13.83 -3.83 -2.57
N ALA A 100 13.18 -3.35 -1.52
CA ALA A 100 12.67 -1.98 -1.44
C ALA A 100 13.82 -0.98 -1.22
N VAL A 101 14.77 -1.32 -0.35
CA VAL A 101 15.97 -0.48 -0.09
C VAL A 101 16.77 -0.29 -1.37
N ARG A 102 17.05 -1.37 -2.12
CA ARG A 102 17.75 -1.28 -3.41
C ARG A 102 16.99 -0.47 -4.46
N ALA A 103 15.66 -0.54 -4.46
CA ALA A 103 14.84 0.26 -5.37
C ALA A 103 14.94 1.76 -5.02
N ALA A 104 14.86 2.12 -3.74
CA ALA A 104 14.97 3.49 -3.27
C ALA A 104 16.37 4.11 -3.56
N GLN A 105 17.42 3.29 -3.48
CA GLN A 105 18.79 3.72 -3.79
C GLN A 105 19.14 3.66 -5.30
N GLY A 106 18.19 3.31 -6.18
CA GLY A 106 18.44 3.18 -7.62
C GLY A 106 19.38 2.03 -8.00
N MET A 107 19.67 1.12 -7.07
CA MET A 107 20.57 -0.03 -7.28
C MET A 107 19.87 -1.20 -7.98
N LYS A 108 18.53 -1.21 -8.02
CA LYS A 108 17.75 -2.29 -8.64
C LYS A 108 17.84 -2.21 -10.16
N ARG A 109 18.68 -3.06 -10.76
CA ARG A 109 18.77 -3.23 -12.22
C ARG A 109 17.93 -4.42 -12.66
N SER A 110 16.89 -4.15 -13.45
CA SER A 110 16.10 -5.19 -14.11
C SER A 110 15.62 -4.68 -15.46
N PHE A 111 15.96 -5.40 -16.53
CA PHE A 111 15.47 -5.12 -17.87
C PHE A 111 13.94 -5.24 -17.98
N TRP A 112 13.30 -5.94 -17.04
CA TRP A 112 11.87 -6.26 -17.08
C TRP A 112 10.99 -5.35 -16.22
N ALA A 113 11.58 -4.48 -15.39
CA ALA A 113 10.84 -3.69 -14.40
C ALA A 113 10.13 -2.47 -15.00
N GLY A 114 10.68 -1.87 -16.07
CA GLY A 114 10.17 -0.63 -16.68
C GLY A 114 9.56 -0.81 -18.07
N ILE A 115 9.19 -2.04 -18.44
CA ILE A 115 8.62 -2.32 -19.76
C ILE A 115 7.24 -1.70 -19.88
N LYS A 116 6.98 -1.02 -21.00
CA LYS A 116 5.64 -0.55 -21.37
C LYS A 116 4.72 -1.75 -21.55
N ARG A 117 3.71 -1.85 -20.71
CA ARG A 117 2.64 -2.87 -20.79
C ARG A 117 1.32 -2.16 -21.08
N THR A 118 0.35 -2.91 -21.59
CA THR A 118 -1.04 -2.46 -21.57
C THR A 118 -1.44 -2.14 -20.13
N ILE A 119 -1.90 -0.91 -19.93
CA ILE A 119 -2.40 -0.44 -18.65
C ILE A 119 -3.82 -0.99 -18.52
N TRP A 120 -4.13 -1.55 -17.35
CA TRP A 120 -5.38 -2.27 -17.06
C TRP A 120 -6.16 -1.63 -15.95
#